data_AF-X1JG76-F1
#
_entry.id   AF-X1JG76-F1
#
_cell.length_a   1.000
_cell.length_b   1.000
_cell.length_c   1.000
_cell.angle_alpha   90.00
_cell.angle_beta   90.00
_cell.angle_gamma   90.00
#
_symmetry.space_group_name_H-M   'P 1'
#
loop_
_entity.id
_entity.type
_entity.pdbx_description
1 polymer ?
#
loop_
_entity_poly.entity_id
_entity_poly.type
_entity_poly.pdbx_seq_one_letter_code
_entity_poly.pdbx_strand_id
1 'polypeptide(L)'
;MKRMRKIGLWVVILLVGLLVVGSTPALAKELPKEIVIGWTPPDITGVFRTATHYFEIGAYDASLNGITTSIIYRAPASHIAFGDQVAIIEDFITMKVDVIAISPI
;
A
#
# COMPACT_ATOMS: atom_id res chain seq x y z
N MET A 1 -31.65 41.99 28.92
CA MET A 1 -30.46 41.16 29.25
C MET A 1 -30.65 39.64 29.07
N LYS A 2 -31.77 39.03 29.50
CA LYS A 2 -31.99 37.56 29.40
C LYS A 2 -32.04 36.99 27.96
N ARG A 3 -32.57 37.75 26.99
CA ARG A 3 -32.76 37.30 25.59
C ARG A 3 -31.45 37.26 24.79
N MET A 4 -30.55 38.23 25.00
CA MET A 4 -29.23 38.28 24.35
C MET A 4 -28.30 37.17 24.83
N ARG A 5 -28.38 36.79 26.12
CA ARG A 5 -27.64 35.66 26.70
C ARG A 5 -28.02 34.31 26.09
N LYS A 6 -29.31 34.13 25.74
CA LYS A 6 -29.79 32.92 25.05
C LYS A 6 -29.28 32.87 23.61
N ILE A 7 -29.30 33.99 22.88
CA ILE A 7 -28.81 34.05 21.49
C ILE A 7 -27.32 33.74 21.41
N GLY A 8 -26.51 34.31 22.32
CA GLY A 8 -25.08 33.98 22.39
C GLY A 8 -24.81 32.50 22.68
N LEU A 9 -25.61 31.89 23.57
CA LEU A 9 -25.51 30.46 23.86
C LEU A 9 -25.85 29.59 22.64
N TRP A 10 -26.91 29.94 21.89
CA TRP A 10 -27.28 29.22 20.68
C TRP A 10 -26.23 29.36 19.58
N VAL A 11 -25.63 30.53 19.40
CA VAL A 11 -24.55 30.75 18.42
C VAL A 11 -23.30 29.93 18.77
N VAL A 12 -22.95 29.83 20.06
CA VAL A 12 -21.83 28.99 20.52
C VAL A 12 -22.11 27.52 20.29
N ILE A 13 -23.32 27.03 20.60
CA ILE A 13 -23.72 25.64 20.35
C ILE A 13 -23.67 25.32 18.84
N LEU A 14 -24.11 26.26 18.00
CA LEU A 14 -24.10 26.09 16.55
C LEU A 14 -22.67 26.08 15.99
N LEU A 15 -21.78 26.95 16.49
CA LEU A 15 -20.36 26.97 16.13
C LEU A 15 -19.61 25.71 16.58
N VAL A 16 -19.87 25.22 17.80
CA VAL A 16 -19.30 23.96 18.29
C VAL A 16 -19.83 22.78 17.49
N GLY A 17 -21.13 22.76 17.16
CA GLY A 17 -21.71 21.75 16.28
C GLY A 17 -21.10 21.75 14.88
N LEU A 18 -20.83 22.92 14.31
CA LEU A 18 -20.19 23.05 12.99
C LEU A 18 -18.73 22.58 13.01
N LEU A 19 -18.00 22.87 14.09
CA LEU A 19 -16.62 22.42 14.30
C LEU A 19 -16.52 20.90 14.46
N VAL A 20 -17.47 20.27 15.16
CA VAL A 20 -17.49 18.82 15.39
C VAL A 20 -17.90 18.03 14.13
N VAL A 21 -18.81 18.56 13.31
CA VAL A 21 -19.23 17.90 12.06
C VAL A 21 -18.17 18.06 10.97
N GLY A 22 -17.51 19.23 10.90
CA GLY A 22 -16.44 19.51 9.92
C GLY A 22 -15.13 18.76 10.14
N SER A 23 -14.94 18.15 11.32
CA SER A 23 -13.73 17.39 11.67
C SER A 23 -13.89 15.88 11.57
N THR A 24 -14.98 15.37 10.98
CA THR A 24 -15.06 13.94 10.68
C THR A 24 -14.01 13.63 9.61
N PRO A 25 -12.97 12.82 9.90
CA PRO A 25 -12.07 12.38 8.85
C PRO A 25 -12.94 11.62 7.85
N ALA A 26 -13.13 12.22 6.67
CA ALA A 26 -13.84 11.61 5.57
C ALA A 26 -13.29 10.20 5.40
N LEU A 27 -14.19 9.20 5.44
CA LEU A 27 -14.01 7.76 5.32
C LEU A 27 -12.75 7.35 4.51
N ALA A 28 -11.58 7.49 5.13
CA ALA A 28 -10.33 7.10 4.52
C ALA A 28 -10.28 5.59 4.65
N LYS A 29 -10.19 4.88 3.52
CA LYS A 29 -9.98 3.44 3.53
C LYS A 29 -8.70 3.17 4.32
N GLU A 30 -8.81 2.47 5.44
CA GLU A 30 -7.64 2.07 6.21
C GLU A 30 -6.70 1.28 5.29
N LEU A 31 -5.42 1.63 5.33
CA LEU A 31 -4.40 0.86 4.64
C LEU A 31 -4.36 -0.55 5.24
N PRO A 32 -4.13 -1.58 4.42
CA PRO A 32 -3.91 -2.92 4.96
C PRO A 32 -2.72 -2.90 5.92
N LYS A 33 -2.71 -3.85 6.87
CA LYS A 33 -1.65 -3.95 7.88
C LYS A 33 -0.26 -4.13 7.26
N GLU A 34 -0.21 -4.81 6.12
CA GLU A 34 0.98 -5.06 5.33
C GLU A 34 0.57 -5.17 3.87
N ILE A 35 1.41 -4.67 2.96
CA ILE A 35 1.30 -4.87 1.51
C ILE A 35 2.41 -5.82 1.09
N VAL A 36 2.04 -7.01 0.62
CA VAL A 36 2.98 -8.03 0.13
C VAL A 36 3.11 -7.93 -1.39
N ILE A 37 4.34 -7.72 -1.87
CA ILE A 37 4.66 -7.60 -3.28
C ILE A 37 5.32 -8.90 -3.78
N GLY A 38 4.68 -9.60 -4.71
CA GLY A 38 5.28 -10.68 -5.47
C GLY A 38 6.06 -10.12 -6.66
N TRP A 39 7.37 -10.36 -6.74
CA TRP A 39 8.24 -9.93 -7.84
C TRP A 39 8.80 -11.13 -8.61
N THR A 40 8.52 -11.23 -9.90
CA THR A 40 9.13 -12.27 -10.75
C THR A 40 9.91 -11.68 -11.94
N PRO A 41 11.24 -11.54 -11.80
CA PRO A 41 12.11 -11.22 -12.93
C PRO A 41 12.47 -12.47 -13.75
N PRO A 42 13.06 -12.31 -14.95
CA PRO A 42 13.63 -13.40 -15.74
C PRO A 42 14.76 -14.16 -15.04
N ASP A 43 15.56 -13.49 -14.23
CA ASP A 43 16.66 -14.05 -13.44
C ASP A 43 17.03 -13.15 -12.23
N ILE A 44 18.05 -13.51 -11.44
CA ILE A 44 18.51 -12.79 -10.23
C ILE A 44 19.91 -12.19 -10.36
N THR A 45 20.33 -11.91 -11.57
CA THR A 45 21.66 -11.45 -11.97
C THR A 45 21.56 -10.13 -12.72
N GLY A 46 22.72 -9.52 -13.01
CA GLY A 46 22.82 -8.30 -13.81
C GLY A 46 21.80 -7.22 -13.45
N VAL A 47 21.06 -6.77 -14.46
CA VAL A 47 20.05 -5.71 -14.32
C VAL A 47 18.88 -6.09 -13.41
N PHE A 48 18.54 -7.39 -13.33
CA PHE A 48 17.42 -7.84 -12.50
C PHE A 48 17.78 -7.90 -11.02
N ARG A 49 19.06 -8.18 -10.70
CA ARG A 49 19.56 -7.97 -9.32
C ARG A 49 19.41 -6.52 -8.91
N THR A 50 19.79 -5.59 -9.78
CA THR A 50 19.64 -4.15 -9.53
C THR A 50 18.17 -3.76 -9.37
N ALA A 51 17.28 -4.26 -10.23
CA ALA A 51 15.84 -4.02 -10.10
C ALA A 51 15.28 -4.56 -8.79
N THR A 52 15.60 -5.81 -8.42
CA THR A 52 15.22 -6.41 -7.13
C THR A 52 15.71 -5.56 -5.96
N HIS A 53 16.95 -5.06 -6.01
CA HIS A 53 17.48 -4.20 -4.97
C HIS A 53 16.70 -2.87 -4.85
N TYR A 54 16.27 -2.27 -5.96
CA TYR A 54 15.42 -1.08 -5.93
C TYR A 54 14.03 -1.36 -5.35
N PHE A 55 13.46 -2.54 -5.62
CA PHE A 55 12.23 -2.97 -4.93
C PHE A 55 12.47 -3.02 -3.42
N GLU A 56 13.54 -3.69 -2.96
CA GLU A 56 13.87 -3.81 -1.53
C GLU A 56 14.03 -2.43 -0.85
N ILE A 57 14.75 -1.51 -1.49
CA ILE A 57 14.91 -0.13 -0.99
C ILE A 57 13.56 0.58 -0.92
N GLY A 58 12.74 0.47 -1.97
CA GLY A 58 11.41 1.10 -2.01
C GLY A 58 10.47 0.57 -0.93
N ALA A 59 10.46 -0.74 -0.67
CA ALA A 59 9.67 -1.31 0.41
C ALA A 59 10.19 -0.90 1.80
N TYR A 60 11.50 -0.80 1.96
CA TYR A 60 12.08 -0.29 3.19
C TYR A 60 11.67 1.17 3.44
N ASP A 61 11.80 2.04 2.43
CA ASP A 61 11.40 3.45 2.53
C ASP A 61 9.90 3.61 2.79
N ALA A 62 9.04 2.85 2.10
CA ALA A 62 7.61 2.84 2.37
C ALA A 62 7.29 2.46 3.82
N SER A 63 7.97 1.44 4.34
CA SER A 63 7.81 0.98 5.73
C SER A 63 8.27 2.04 6.75
N LEU A 64 9.36 2.75 6.47
CA LEU A 64 9.81 3.89 7.28
C LEU A 64 8.79 5.04 7.31
N ASN A 65 7.99 5.17 6.26
CA ASN A 65 6.96 6.20 6.11
C ASN A 65 5.55 5.71 6.51
N GLY A 66 5.44 4.60 7.24
CA GLY A 66 4.18 4.11 7.81
C GLY A 66 3.33 3.26 6.86
N ILE A 67 3.88 2.83 5.72
CA ILE A 67 3.26 1.88 4.79
C ILE A 67 4.05 0.58 4.88
N THR A 68 3.67 -0.32 5.78
CA THR A 68 4.36 -1.59 5.95
C THR A 68 4.27 -2.43 4.68
N THR A 69 5.43 -2.73 4.09
CA THR A 69 5.53 -3.45 2.82
C THR A 69 6.61 -4.53 2.89
N SER A 70 6.35 -5.69 2.30
CA SER A 70 7.33 -6.75 2.14
C SER A 70 7.38 -7.22 0.68
N ILE A 71 8.50 -7.84 0.31
CA ILE A 71 8.73 -8.35 -1.04
C ILE A 71 9.08 -9.83 -0.96
N ILE A 72 8.41 -10.62 -1.78
CA ILE A 72 8.75 -12.00 -2.07
C ILE A 72 9.13 -12.06 -3.54
N TYR A 73 10.39 -12.39 -3.84
CA TYR A 73 10.83 -12.53 -5.22
C TYR A 73 11.20 -13.96 -5.58
N ARG A 74 10.84 -14.37 -6.79
CA ARG A 74 11.15 -15.69 -7.36
C ARG A 74 11.40 -15.54 -8.86
N ALA A 75 12.45 -16.19 -9.36
CA ALA A 75 12.80 -16.18 -10.77
C ALA A 75 12.83 -17.61 -11.32
N PRO A 76 12.54 -17.82 -12.61
CA PRO A 76 12.67 -19.11 -13.26
C PRO A 76 14.16 -19.49 -13.42
N ALA A 77 14.42 -20.75 -13.81
CA ALA A 77 15.79 -21.24 -13.95
C ALA A 77 16.52 -20.68 -15.19
N SER A 78 15.79 -20.19 -16.20
CA SER A 78 16.36 -19.62 -17.43
C SER A 78 15.38 -18.73 -18.18
N HIS A 79 15.90 -17.91 -19.09
CA HIS A 79 15.14 -17.00 -19.98
C HIS A 79 14.32 -17.67 -21.09
N ILE A 80 14.13 -18.98 -21.04
CA ILE A 80 13.25 -19.70 -21.96
C ILE A 80 12.23 -20.55 -21.21
N ALA A 81 12.28 -20.54 -19.88
CA ALA A 81 11.37 -21.30 -19.02
C ALA A 81 10.11 -20.48 -18.71
N PHE A 82 9.36 -20.12 -19.76
CA PHE A 82 8.12 -19.33 -19.63
C PHE A 82 7.09 -19.99 -18.70
N GLY A 83 6.97 -21.32 -18.77
CA GLY A 83 6.07 -22.08 -17.90
C GLY A 83 6.41 -21.93 -16.42
N ASP A 84 7.69 -21.85 -16.07
CA ASP A 84 8.13 -21.65 -14.68
C ASP A 84 7.74 -20.25 -14.19
N GLN A 85 7.86 -19.22 -15.04
CA GLN A 85 7.43 -17.87 -14.68
C GLN A 85 5.90 -17.80 -14.48
N VAL A 86 5.12 -18.50 -15.31
CA VAL A 86 3.67 -18.62 -15.12
C VAL A 86 3.34 -19.32 -13.79
N ALA A 87 4.00 -20.43 -13.48
CA ALA A 87 3.82 -21.13 -12.21
C ALA A 87 4.16 -20.25 -10.99
N ILE A 88 5.20 -19.42 -11.09
CA ILE A 88 5.53 -18.44 -10.04
C ILE A 88 4.40 -17.41 -9.85
N ILE A 89 3.78 -16.93 -10.93
CA ILE A 89 2.66 -16.00 -10.87
C ILE A 89 1.44 -16.66 -10.22
N GLU A 90 1.13 -17.91 -10.58
CA GLU A 90 0.04 -18.70 -9.98
C GLU A 90 0.27 -18.94 -8.48
N ASP A 91 1.52 -19.18 -8.08
CA ASP A 91 1.91 -19.26 -6.68
C ASP A 91 1.66 -17.94 -5.94
N PHE A 92 2.02 -16.79 -6.55
CA PHE A 92 1.73 -15.48 -5.96
C PHE A 92 0.23 -15.22 -5.78
N ILE A 93 -0.59 -15.61 -6.76
CA ILE A 93 -2.06 -15.53 -6.66
C ILE A 93 -2.57 -16.41 -5.52
N THR A 94 -2.06 -17.64 -5.42
CA THR A 94 -2.43 -18.60 -4.37
C THR A 94 -2.05 -18.10 -2.98
N MET A 95 -0.86 -17.48 -2.85
CA MET A 95 -0.40 -16.82 -1.63
C MET A 95 -1.16 -15.53 -1.32
N LYS A 96 -2.01 -15.03 -2.23
CA LYS A 96 -2.79 -13.80 -2.10
C LYS A 96 -1.91 -12.59 -1.81
N VAL A 97 -0.80 -12.45 -2.54
CA VAL A 97 -0.02 -11.20 -2.51
C VAL A 97 -0.90 -10.03 -2.98
N ASP A 98 -0.64 -8.83 -2.47
CA ASP A 98 -1.44 -7.65 -2.78
C ASP A 98 -1.10 -7.07 -4.16
N VAL A 99 0.17 -7.22 -4.59
CA VAL A 99 0.67 -6.73 -5.87
C VAL A 99 1.56 -7.80 -6.50
N ILE A 100 1.39 -8.02 -7.80
CA ILE A 100 2.30 -8.84 -8.61
C ILE A 100 3.01 -7.91 -9.60
N ALA A 101 4.33 -7.81 -9.46
CA ALA A 101 5.20 -7.16 -10.42
C ALA A 101 5.92 -8.22 -11.26
N ILE A 102 5.93 -8.03 -12.57
CA ILE A 102 6.45 -9.01 -13.53
C ILE A 102 7.36 -8.27 -14.49
N SER A 103 8.59 -8.75 -14.63
CA SER A 103 9.38 -8.47 -15.83
C SER A 103 9.29 -9.73 -16.70
N PRO A 104 8.51 -9.70 -17.79
CA PRO A 104 8.27 -10.88 -18.60
C PRO A 104 9.57 -11.33 -19.29
N ILE A 105 9.67 -12.66 -19.47
CA ILE A 105 10.64 -13.28 -20.38
C ILE A 105 10.18 -13.08 -21.83
#